data_AF-A0A9D2ELV2-F1
#
_entry.id   AF-A0A9D2ELV2-F1
#
_cell.length_a   1.000
_cell.length_b   1.000
_cell.length_c   1.000
_cell.angle_alpha   90.00
_cell.angle_beta   90.00
_cell.angle_gamma   90.00
#
_symmetry.space_group_name_H-M   'P 1'
#
loop_
_entity.id
_entity.type
_entity.pdbx_description
1 polymer ?
#
loop_
_entity_poly.entity_id
_entity_poly.type
_entity_poly.pdbx_seq_one_letter_code
_entity_poly.pdbx_strand_id
1 'polypeptide(L)'
;MKIYEKKNFPRTSRDFKSMLERGTISFDNAVQRSFVWKNTAKDNRMSMLIDTMMRGLCVPPLYCNCIFTDPKDKVYDFVDGKQRVMTVIKYLNDEFPLIGIPTFTMEDGSELDLNGKRFSELPEDFRDNIKLFSFTVNYYENMDQDDVEELFRRLNNGRPLSAIELTRATANSKKMIREIASHKIFQAALNEKSMAGYVNEDIAIKTWILFYGDTKSFETRIVRPTMRDSIITDEQTQEILQCYDRMLKEYELIKMKETKESARVCRKIFKKTHMLSLMPIIRKSIADSAEAEKVADWIEEFFKPTKEASIMEQYNENAKAGSAKTEAIKAREDTLEESYSQYMAL
;
A
#
# COMPACT_ATOMS: atom_id res chain seq x y z
N MET A 1 30.32 4.44 -5.35
CA MET A 1 29.56 3.38 -4.64
C MET A 1 30.28 3.15 -3.32
N LYS A 2 29.62 3.41 -2.19
CA LYS A 2 30.19 3.09 -0.87
C LYS A 2 30.37 1.58 -0.78
N ILE A 3 31.51 1.14 -0.26
CA ILE A 3 31.79 -0.28 -0.06
C ILE A 3 31.59 -0.55 1.42
N TYR A 4 30.64 -1.42 1.74
CA TYR A 4 30.38 -1.83 3.12
C TYR A 4 30.90 -3.24 3.35
N GLU A 5 31.54 -3.43 4.50
CA GLU A 5 31.96 -4.76 4.96
C GLU A 5 30.79 -5.47 5.64
N LYS A 6 30.42 -6.65 5.13
CA LYS A 6 29.39 -7.48 5.76
C LYS A 6 29.99 -8.21 6.96
N LYS A 7 29.48 -7.93 8.15
CA LYS A 7 29.80 -8.63 9.39
C LYS A 7 28.63 -9.55 9.79
N ASN A 8 28.88 -10.52 10.67
CA ASN A 8 27.81 -11.36 11.20
C ASN A 8 28.07 -11.81 12.64
N PHE A 9 27.00 -12.17 13.35
CA PHE A 9 27.05 -12.78 14.67
C PHE A 9 25.83 -13.67 14.92
N PRO A 10 25.95 -14.73 15.72
CA PRO A 10 24.81 -15.54 16.15
C PRO A 10 24.06 -14.86 17.31
N ARG A 11 22.73 -15.03 17.35
CA ARG A 11 21.89 -14.68 18.51
C ARG A 11 20.78 -15.69 18.74
N THR A 12 20.58 -16.04 20.00
CA THR A 12 19.49 -16.95 20.38
C THR A 12 18.16 -16.23 20.44
N SER A 13 17.06 -16.99 20.35
CA SER A 13 15.70 -16.49 20.59
C SER A 13 15.58 -15.76 21.93
N ARG A 14 16.21 -16.30 22.99
CA ARG A 14 16.23 -15.68 24.32
C ARG A 14 16.95 -14.33 24.32
N ASP A 15 18.07 -14.22 23.60
CA ASP A 15 18.82 -12.97 23.51
C ASP A 15 17.98 -11.87 22.86
N PHE A 16 17.26 -12.17 21.77
CA PHE A 16 16.42 -11.16 21.10
C PHE A 16 15.36 -10.55 22.01
N LYS A 17 14.73 -11.36 22.89
CA LYS A 17 13.78 -10.86 23.87
C LYS A 17 14.44 -9.84 24.80
N SER A 18 15.57 -10.21 25.40
CA SER A 18 16.30 -9.31 26.32
C SER A 18 16.83 -8.06 25.60
N MET A 19 17.31 -8.22 24.37
CA MET A 19 17.82 -7.12 23.56
C MET A 19 16.71 -6.12 23.18
N LEU A 20 15.49 -6.60 22.91
CA LEU A 20 14.32 -5.75 22.66
C LEU A 20 13.92 -4.96 23.91
N GLU A 21 13.86 -5.62 25.07
CA GLU A 21 13.55 -4.98 26.36
C GLU A 21 14.58 -3.91 26.73
N ARG A 22 15.86 -4.13 26.39
CA ARG A 22 16.95 -3.16 26.60
C ARG A 22 17.04 -2.06 25.54
N GLY A 23 16.23 -2.11 24.48
CA GLY A 23 16.29 -1.15 23.37
C GLY A 23 17.54 -1.26 22.49
N THR A 24 18.27 -2.38 22.56
CA THR A 24 19.50 -2.60 21.75
C THR A 24 19.22 -3.13 20.34
N ILE A 25 17.96 -3.49 20.06
CA ILE A 25 17.46 -3.77 18.71
C ILE A 25 16.29 -2.85 18.42
N SER A 26 16.18 -2.44 17.15
CA SER A 26 15.05 -1.67 16.64
C SER A 26 14.47 -2.32 15.40
N PHE A 27 13.18 -2.12 15.19
CA PHE A 27 12.45 -2.44 13.96
C PHE A 27 11.65 -1.23 13.45
N ASP A 28 11.98 -0.05 13.98
CA ASP A 28 11.29 1.22 13.74
C ASP A 28 12.08 2.05 12.72
N ASN A 29 12.12 1.54 11.49
CA ASN A 29 12.74 2.20 10.35
C ASN A 29 11.77 2.27 9.18
N ALA A 30 12.01 3.21 8.26
CA ALA A 30 11.07 3.54 7.18
C ALA A 30 10.82 2.39 6.20
N VAL A 31 11.71 1.40 6.14
CA VAL A 31 11.58 0.24 5.23
C VAL A 31 10.76 -0.90 5.83
N GLN A 32 10.60 -0.95 7.16
CA GLN A 32 9.81 -1.98 7.82
C GLN A 32 8.32 -1.70 7.74
N ARG A 33 7.56 -2.66 7.23
CA ARG A 33 6.10 -2.67 7.37
C ARG A 33 5.66 -2.99 8.80
N SER A 34 4.39 -2.73 9.10
CA SER A 34 3.72 -3.23 10.30
C SER A 34 3.83 -4.76 10.42
N PHE A 35 3.61 -5.31 11.61
CA PHE A 35 3.49 -6.76 11.78
C PHE A 35 2.25 -7.26 11.03
N VAL A 36 2.43 -8.20 10.10
CA VAL A 36 1.36 -8.68 9.19
C VAL A 36 1.25 -10.20 9.13
N TRP A 37 2.19 -10.93 9.72
CA TRP A 37 2.03 -12.38 9.88
C TRP A 37 0.83 -12.65 10.77
N LYS A 38 0.01 -13.61 10.35
CA LYS A 38 -1.17 -14.05 11.10
C LYS A 38 -0.93 -15.46 11.63
N ASN A 39 -1.76 -15.85 12.58
CA ASN A 39 -1.80 -17.20 13.11
C ASN A 39 -3.24 -17.71 13.08
N THR A 40 -3.69 -18.10 11.89
CA THR A 40 -5.05 -18.58 11.61
C THR A 40 -4.96 -19.86 10.80
N ALA A 41 -6.07 -20.62 10.72
CA ALA A 41 -6.12 -21.84 9.90
C ALA A 41 -5.78 -21.61 8.41
N LYS A 42 -5.97 -20.38 7.89
CA LYS A 42 -5.67 -20.02 6.49
C LYS A 42 -4.28 -19.40 6.28
N ASP A 43 -3.67 -18.91 7.35
CA ASP A 43 -2.34 -18.27 7.35
C ASP A 43 -1.67 -18.59 8.68
N ASN A 44 -0.88 -19.66 8.70
CA ASN A 44 -0.21 -20.24 9.86
C ASN A 44 1.30 -20.01 9.86
N ARG A 45 1.79 -19.00 9.13
CA ARG A 45 3.23 -18.70 9.00
C ARG A 45 3.93 -18.53 10.35
N MET A 46 3.23 -17.97 11.33
CA MET A 46 3.75 -17.84 12.70
C MET A 46 4.03 -19.21 13.31
N SER A 47 3.06 -20.13 13.26
CA SER A 47 3.23 -21.49 13.80
C SER A 47 4.25 -22.32 13.02
N MET A 48 4.28 -22.19 11.68
CA MET A 48 5.27 -22.89 10.84
C MET A 48 6.71 -22.46 11.13
N LEU A 49 6.94 -21.20 11.52
CA LEU A 49 8.27 -20.76 11.97
C LEU A 49 8.68 -21.47 13.27
N ILE A 50 7.75 -21.58 14.23
CA ILE A 50 8.04 -22.27 15.50
C ILE A 50 8.26 -23.77 15.26
N ASP A 51 7.47 -24.41 14.39
CA ASP A 51 7.69 -25.79 13.94
C ASP A 51 9.08 -25.99 13.32
N THR A 52 9.48 -25.10 12.42
CA THR A 52 10.83 -25.09 11.81
C THR A 52 11.93 -25.09 12.89
N MET A 53 11.78 -24.25 13.92
CA MET A 53 12.73 -24.14 15.03
C MET A 53 12.75 -25.40 15.91
N MET A 54 11.56 -25.95 16.22
CA MET A 54 11.42 -27.18 17.00
C MET A 54 12.08 -28.38 16.32
N ARG A 55 12.04 -28.43 14.98
CA ARG A 55 12.68 -29.46 14.14
C ARG A 55 14.17 -29.20 13.86
N GLY A 56 14.74 -28.10 14.35
CA GLY A 56 16.12 -27.73 14.08
C GLY A 56 16.41 -27.41 12.61
N LEU A 57 15.38 -27.04 11.83
CA LEU A 57 15.52 -26.71 10.41
C LEU A 57 16.08 -25.29 10.24
N CYS A 58 16.72 -25.06 9.10
CA CYS A 58 17.34 -23.78 8.78
C CYS A 58 16.30 -22.65 8.67
N VAL A 59 16.52 -21.55 9.39
CA VAL A 59 15.80 -20.29 9.19
C VAL A 59 16.72 -19.32 8.45
N PRO A 60 16.23 -18.56 7.44
CA PRO A 60 17.07 -17.63 6.71
C PRO A 60 17.76 -16.63 7.65
N PRO A 61 18.93 -16.07 7.27
CA PRO A 61 19.59 -15.05 8.07
C PRO A 61 18.71 -13.81 8.26
N LEU A 62 19.04 -13.04 9.30
CA LEU A 62 18.48 -11.71 9.57
C LEU A 62 19.48 -10.65 9.12
N TYR A 63 19.00 -9.44 8.87
CA TYR A 63 19.84 -8.33 8.38
C TYR A 63 19.53 -7.04 9.13
N CYS A 64 20.57 -6.33 9.58
CA CYS A 64 20.42 -5.04 10.26
C CYS A 64 21.53 -4.04 9.90
N ASN A 65 21.26 -2.77 10.17
CA ASN A 65 22.25 -1.72 10.25
C ASN A 65 22.64 -1.55 11.73
N CYS A 66 23.94 -1.58 12.02
CA CYS A 66 24.46 -1.34 13.35
C CYS A 66 24.83 0.14 13.45
N ILE A 67 24.00 0.89 14.18
CA ILE A 67 24.16 2.34 14.37
C ILE A 67 24.87 2.54 15.71
N PHE A 68 26.00 3.24 15.67
CA PHE A 68 26.74 3.63 16.87
C PHE A 68 26.33 5.04 17.29
N THR A 69 25.79 5.17 18.50
CA THR A 69 25.53 6.48 19.13
C THR A 69 26.72 6.97 19.96
N ASP A 70 27.52 6.03 20.47
CA ASP A 70 28.81 6.21 21.16
C ASP A 70 29.69 4.97 20.83
N PRO A 71 31.04 5.02 20.91
CA PRO A 71 31.89 3.82 20.87
C PRO A 71 31.40 2.59 21.66
N LYS A 72 30.68 2.78 22.77
CA LYS A 72 30.16 1.68 23.61
C LYS A 72 28.68 1.36 23.38
N ASP A 73 27.92 2.29 22.82
CA ASP A 73 26.47 2.14 22.64
C ASP A 73 26.11 1.99 21.17
N LYS A 74 25.51 0.85 20.86
CA LYS A 74 25.06 0.50 19.53
C LYS A 74 23.63 -0.04 19.54
N VAL A 75 22.90 0.31 18.48
CA VAL A 75 21.56 -0.22 18.21
C VAL A 75 21.62 -0.99 16.90
N TYR A 76 21.09 -2.21 16.91
CA TYR A 76 20.89 -3.00 15.71
C TYR A 76 19.51 -2.70 15.14
N ASP A 77 19.46 -1.85 14.12
CA ASP A 77 18.25 -1.48 13.41
C ASP A 77 17.97 -2.48 12.27
N PHE A 78 16.98 -3.36 12.46
CA PHE A 78 16.73 -4.49 11.58
C PHE A 78 16.04 -4.09 10.28
N VAL A 79 16.71 -4.41 9.17
CA VAL A 79 16.27 -4.18 7.79
C VAL A 79 15.43 -5.37 7.29
N ASP A 80 15.76 -6.59 7.72
CA ASP A 80 14.97 -7.79 7.46
C ASP A 80 14.95 -8.69 8.71
N GLY A 81 13.81 -9.32 8.97
CA GLY A 81 13.65 -10.23 10.10
C GLY A 81 12.55 -9.88 11.10
N LYS A 82 11.93 -8.69 11.01
CA LYS A 82 10.90 -8.21 11.95
C LYS A 82 9.81 -9.25 12.25
N GLN A 83 9.23 -9.83 11.20
CA GLN A 83 8.14 -10.80 11.38
C GLN A 83 8.62 -12.06 12.08
N ARG A 84 9.85 -12.53 11.81
CA ARG A 84 10.43 -13.72 12.44
C ARG A 84 10.76 -13.47 13.90
N VAL A 85 11.53 -12.43 14.20
CA VAL A 85 11.93 -12.10 15.57
C VAL A 85 10.71 -11.81 16.44
N MET A 86 9.76 -10.98 15.96
CA MET A 86 8.55 -10.68 16.72
C MET A 86 7.67 -11.91 16.91
N THR A 87 7.55 -12.80 15.92
CA THR A 87 6.80 -14.06 16.09
C THR A 87 7.38 -14.91 17.21
N VAL A 88 8.71 -15.06 17.25
CA VAL A 88 9.38 -15.84 18.28
C VAL A 88 9.17 -15.21 19.66
N ILE A 89 9.36 -13.90 19.80
CA ILE A 89 9.14 -13.19 21.06
C ILE A 89 7.68 -13.33 21.53
N LYS A 90 6.71 -13.18 20.62
CA LYS A 90 5.29 -13.38 20.92
C LYS A 90 4.99 -14.79 21.40
N TYR A 91 5.60 -15.80 20.79
CA TYR A 91 5.42 -17.19 21.20
C TYR A 91 6.03 -17.45 22.59
N LEU A 92 7.24 -16.95 22.84
CA LEU A 92 7.91 -17.03 24.15
C LEU A 92 7.13 -16.34 25.29
N ASN A 93 6.20 -15.44 24.95
CA ASN A 93 5.30 -14.75 25.86
C ASN A 93 3.90 -15.38 25.93
N ASP A 94 3.73 -16.59 25.38
CA ASP A 94 2.45 -17.30 25.33
C ASP A 94 1.33 -16.52 24.62
N GLU A 95 1.64 -15.61 23.69
CA GLU A 95 0.63 -14.75 23.06
C GLU A 95 -0.27 -15.49 22.04
N PHE A 96 0.20 -16.60 21.46
CA PHE A 96 -0.59 -17.38 20.49
C PHE A 96 -0.34 -18.90 20.61
N PRO A 97 -1.35 -19.75 20.30
CA PRO A 97 -1.19 -21.20 20.23
C PRO A 97 -0.68 -21.66 18.85
N LEU A 98 -0.09 -22.84 18.75
CA LEU A 98 0.29 -23.44 17.47
C LEU A 98 -0.96 -23.85 16.67
N ILE A 99 -0.97 -23.59 15.36
CA ILE A 99 -2.10 -23.91 14.47
C ILE A 99 -1.58 -24.43 13.13
N GLY A 100 -2.17 -25.52 12.64
CA GLY A 100 -1.91 -26.10 11.32
C GLY A 100 -0.48 -26.58 11.11
N ILE A 101 0.25 -26.96 12.17
CA ILE A 101 1.58 -27.57 12.04
C ILE A 101 1.47 -29.09 11.89
N PRO A 102 2.42 -29.76 11.20
CA PRO A 102 2.46 -31.21 11.12
C PRO A 102 2.75 -31.84 12.50
N THR A 103 2.31 -33.09 12.69
CA THR A 103 2.64 -33.88 13.88
C THR A 103 4.13 -34.23 13.94
N PHE A 104 4.60 -34.63 15.12
CA PHE A 104 5.96 -35.09 15.37
C PHE A 104 5.94 -36.60 15.60
N THR A 105 6.69 -37.34 14.78
CA THR A 105 6.95 -38.75 15.03
C THR A 105 8.04 -38.89 16.09
N MET A 106 7.70 -39.48 17.23
CA MET A 106 8.62 -39.73 18.35
C MET A 106 9.45 -40.99 18.10
N GLU A 107 10.51 -41.21 18.89
CA GLU A 107 11.40 -42.38 18.73
C GLU A 107 10.68 -43.73 18.94
N ASP A 108 9.61 -43.75 19.74
CA ASP A 108 8.77 -44.93 19.97
C ASP A 108 7.71 -45.16 18.87
N GLY A 109 7.71 -44.32 17.82
CA GLY A 109 6.76 -44.38 16.71
C GLY A 109 5.41 -43.74 17.01
N SER A 110 5.22 -43.13 18.19
CA SER A 110 4.01 -42.38 18.50
C SER A 110 3.99 -41.03 17.78
N GLU A 111 2.78 -40.56 17.45
CA GLU A 111 2.57 -39.24 16.84
C GLU A 111 2.16 -38.24 17.92
N LEU A 112 2.95 -37.17 18.05
CA LEU A 112 2.70 -36.08 18.97
C LEU A 112 2.12 -34.87 18.21
N ASP A 113 0.87 -34.53 18.52
CA ASP A 113 0.25 -33.30 18.04
C ASP A 113 0.45 -32.15 19.04
N LEU A 114 1.05 -31.06 18.55
CA LEU A 114 1.30 -29.85 19.33
C LEU A 114 0.36 -28.69 18.95
N ASN A 115 -0.58 -28.89 18.03
CA ASN A 115 -1.58 -27.88 17.71
C ASN A 115 -2.42 -27.51 18.95
N GLY A 116 -2.77 -26.24 19.07
CA GLY A 116 -3.47 -25.66 20.21
C GLY A 116 -2.59 -25.28 21.39
N LYS A 117 -1.35 -25.78 21.47
CA LYS A 117 -0.43 -25.49 22.59
C LYS A 117 0.25 -24.13 22.45
N ARG A 118 0.44 -23.45 23.58
CA ARG A 118 1.31 -22.29 23.76
C ARG A 118 2.68 -22.74 24.26
N PHE A 119 3.62 -21.81 24.32
CA PHE A 119 5.01 -22.10 24.67
C PHE A 119 5.16 -22.76 26.04
N SER A 120 4.45 -22.29 27.07
CA SER A 120 4.48 -22.86 28.41
C SER A 120 3.99 -24.31 28.47
N GLU A 121 3.12 -24.70 27.52
CA GLU A 121 2.44 -26.00 27.45
C GLU A 121 3.20 -27.05 26.61
N LEU A 122 4.31 -26.65 26.00
CA LEU A 122 5.18 -27.55 25.25
C LEU A 122 6.04 -28.40 26.20
N PRO A 123 6.40 -29.65 25.79
CA PRO A 123 7.42 -30.43 26.48
C PRO A 123 8.76 -29.67 26.57
N GLU A 124 9.56 -30.00 27.57
CA GLU A 124 10.78 -29.26 27.90
C GLU A 124 11.78 -29.17 26.74
N ASP A 125 12.03 -30.29 26.06
CA ASP A 125 12.96 -30.37 24.92
C ASP A 125 12.56 -29.41 23.79
N PHE A 126 11.27 -29.31 23.46
CA PHE A 126 10.78 -28.37 22.45
C PHE A 126 10.93 -26.92 22.89
N ARG A 127 10.68 -26.62 24.17
CA ARG A 127 10.88 -25.26 24.70
C ARG A 127 12.35 -24.87 24.61
N ASP A 128 13.25 -25.79 24.92
CA ASP A 128 14.68 -25.52 24.89
C ASP A 128 15.23 -25.40 23.48
N ASN A 129 14.75 -26.21 22.53
CA ASN A 129 15.01 -26.03 21.10
C ASN A 129 14.62 -24.62 20.65
N ILE A 130 13.44 -24.12 21.03
CA ILE A 130 13.00 -22.76 20.64
C ILE A 130 13.85 -21.69 21.32
N LYS A 131 14.11 -21.79 22.64
CA LYS A 131 14.89 -20.78 23.39
C LYS A 131 16.32 -20.65 22.89
N LEU A 132 16.95 -21.79 22.58
CA LEU A 132 18.36 -21.90 22.19
C LEU A 132 18.57 -21.83 20.69
N PHE A 133 17.49 -21.82 19.89
CA PHE A 133 17.56 -21.64 18.45
C PHE A 133 18.38 -20.40 18.12
N SER A 134 19.45 -20.58 17.34
CA SER A 134 20.41 -19.54 17.02
C SER A 134 20.16 -19.00 15.61
N PHE A 135 19.88 -17.70 15.52
CA PHE A 135 19.76 -16.99 14.26
C PHE A 135 21.10 -16.37 13.86
N THR A 136 21.44 -16.47 12.59
CA THR A 136 22.54 -15.71 12.00
C THR A 136 22.07 -14.28 11.71
N VAL A 137 22.68 -13.29 12.36
CA VAL A 137 22.45 -11.87 12.09
C VAL A 137 23.60 -11.33 11.26
N ASN A 138 23.34 -10.94 10.01
CA ASN A 138 24.27 -10.16 9.20
C ASN A 138 24.05 -8.67 9.47
N TYR A 139 25.12 -7.91 9.56
CA TYR A 139 25.02 -6.48 9.76
C TYR A 139 26.11 -5.72 9.02
N TYR A 140 25.83 -4.44 8.83
CA TYR A 140 26.75 -3.44 8.32
C TYR A 140 26.78 -2.30 9.33
N GLU A 141 27.88 -1.56 9.39
CA GLU A 141 28.05 -0.49 10.38
C GLU A 141 27.79 0.87 9.72
N ASN A 142 26.93 1.67 10.35
CA ASN A 142 26.65 3.05 9.97
C ASN A 142 26.33 3.25 8.48
N MET A 143 25.51 2.37 7.89
CA MET A 143 24.93 2.63 6.57
C MET A 143 24.05 3.88 6.64
N ASP A 144 24.11 4.71 5.60
CA ASP A 144 23.13 5.78 5.43
C ASP A 144 21.77 5.22 4.99
N GLN A 145 20.76 6.10 5.04
CA GLN A 145 19.38 5.72 4.75
C GLN A 145 19.19 5.18 3.33
N ASP A 146 19.85 5.76 2.33
CA ASP A 146 19.72 5.35 0.92
C ASP A 146 20.28 3.93 0.71
N ASP A 147 21.41 3.60 1.35
CA ASP A 147 22.03 2.28 1.27
C ASP A 147 21.25 1.22 2.06
N VAL A 148 20.65 1.57 3.21
CA VAL A 148 19.72 0.70 3.95
C VAL A 148 18.52 0.32 3.08
N GLU A 149 17.95 1.29 2.35
CA GLU A 149 16.84 1.07 1.43
C GLU A 149 17.22 0.18 0.24
N GLU A 150 18.42 0.37 -0.30
CA GLU A 150 18.97 -0.48 -1.36
C GLU A 150 19.18 -1.92 -0.88
N LEU A 151 19.73 -2.12 0.33
CA LEU A 151 19.89 -3.44 0.95
C LEU A 151 18.53 -4.12 1.13
N PHE A 152 17.54 -3.41 1.68
CA PHE A 152 16.19 -3.93 1.86
C PHE A 152 15.56 -4.40 0.54
N ARG A 153 15.73 -3.60 -0.51
CA ARG A 153 15.22 -3.89 -1.86
C ARG A 153 15.81 -5.19 -2.43
N ARG A 154 17.11 -5.40 -2.21
CA ARG A 154 17.84 -6.59 -2.68
C ARG A 154 17.45 -7.84 -1.89
N LEU A 155 17.26 -7.74 -0.58
CA LEU A 155 16.93 -8.86 0.29
C LEU A 155 15.53 -9.45 0.05
N ASN A 156 14.55 -8.61 -0.27
CA ASN A 156 13.16 -9.05 -0.48
C ASN A 156 12.88 -9.57 -1.90
N ASN A 157 13.91 -10.06 -2.62
CA ASN A 157 13.80 -10.50 -4.01
C ASN A 157 13.00 -9.52 -4.87
N GLY A 158 13.18 -8.21 -4.62
CA GLY A 158 12.52 -7.16 -5.36
C GLY A 158 10.99 -7.24 -5.39
N ARG A 159 10.27 -7.56 -4.30
CA ARG A 159 8.87 -7.10 -4.26
C ARG A 159 8.92 -5.57 -4.13
N PRO A 160 8.74 -4.84 -5.23
CA PRO A 160 8.95 -3.42 -5.22
C PRO A 160 7.84 -2.81 -4.37
N LEU A 161 8.15 -1.75 -3.63
CA LEU A 161 7.10 -0.79 -3.31
C LEU A 161 6.42 -0.44 -4.64
N SER A 162 5.11 -0.61 -4.71
CA SER A 162 4.35 -0.22 -5.89
C SER A 162 4.65 1.24 -6.22
N ALA A 163 4.45 1.62 -7.49
CA ALA A 163 4.71 2.99 -7.92
C ALA A 163 4.06 4.03 -6.99
N ILE A 164 2.84 3.75 -6.52
CA ILE A 164 2.11 4.61 -5.58
C ILE A 164 2.70 4.61 -4.17
N GLU A 165 3.14 3.47 -3.64
CA GLU A 165 3.78 3.42 -2.31
C GLU A 165 5.05 4.28 -2.28
N LEU A 166 5.86 4.23 -3.34
CA LEU A 166 7.05 5.08 -3.48
C LEU A 166 6.69 6.56 -3.61
N THR A 167 5.67 6.88 -4.42
CA THR A 167 5.21 8.27 -4.59
C THR A 167 4.73 8.85 -3.26
N ARG A 168 3.90 8.10 -2.51
CA ARG A 168 3.39 8.54 -1.20
C ARG A 168 4.48 8.69 -0.15
N ALA A 169 5.46 7.78 -0.14
CA ALA A 169 6.57 7.83 0.80
C ALA A 169 7.45 9.08 0.59
N THR A 170 7.61 9.51 -0.66
CA THR A 170 8.47 10.63 -1.04
C THR A 170 7.75 11.97 -1.20
N ALA A 171 6.42 12.00 -1.15
CA ALA A 171 5.65 13.24 -1.29
C ALA A 171 5.82 14.17 -0.07
N ASN A 172 5.89 15.49 -0.30
CA ASN A 172 5.94 16.47 0.79
C ASN A 172 4.59 16.59 1.52
N SER A 173 3.49 16.58 0.78
CA SER A 173 2.15 16.92 1.30
C SER A 173 1.32 15.70 1.74
N LYS A 174 1.95 14.79 2.50
CA LYS A 174 1.34 13.48 2.89
C LYS A 174 0.01 13.61 3.61
N LYS A 175 -0.14 14.62 4.49
CA LYS A 175 -1.37 14.84 5.27
C LYS A 175 -2.53 15.23 4.34
N MET A 176 -2.30 16.17 3.43
CA MET A 176 -3.30 16.69 2.50
C MET A 176 -3.73 15.63 1.49
N ILE A 177 -2.80 14.80 1.01
CA ILE A 177 -3.12 13.64 0.16
C ILE A 177 -4.06 12.67 0.89
N ARG A 178 -3.77 12.35 2.16
CA ARG A 178 -4.62 11.46 2.97
C ARG A 178 -5.99 12.06 3.22
N GLU A 179 -6.06 13.35 3.51
CA GLU A 179 -7.32 14.07 3.71
C GLU A 179 -8.22 13.98 2.47
N ILE A 180 -7.69 14.33 1.31
CA ILE A 180 -8.39 14.20 0.02
C ILE A 180 -8.83 12.76 -0.20
N ALA A 181 -7.92 11.79 0.02
CA ALA A 181 -8.17 10.37 -0.22
C ALA A 181 -9.09 9.69 0.81
N SER A 182 -9.44 10.37 1.91
CA SER A 182 -10.42 9.92 2.90
C SER A 182 -11.86 10.29 2.54
N HIS A 183 -12.09 11.01 1.43
CA HIS A 183 -13.42 11.39 1.00
C HIS A 183 -14.35 10.19 0.75
N LYS A 184 -15.62 10.31 1.13
CA LYS A 184 -16.66 9.27 1.05
C LYS A 184 -16.87 8.70 -0.36
N ILE A 185 -16.56 9.47 -1.42
CA ILE A 185 -16.64 8.99 -2.81
C ILE A 185 -15.80 7.71 -3.03
N PHE A 186 -14.67 7.57 -2.34
CA PHE A 186 -13.80 6.40 -2.51
C PHE A 186 -14.40 5.13 -1.89
N GLN A 187 -15.27 5.26 -0.88
CA GLN A 187 -16.03 4.13 -0.33
C GLN A 187 -17.10 3.65 -1.31
N ALA A 188 -17.68 4.57 -2.10
CA ALA A 188 -18.62 4.21 -3.17
C ALA A 188 -17.90 3.62 -4.40
N ALA A 189 -16.70 4.10 -4.71
CA ALA A 189 -15.97 3.77 -5.93
C ALA A 189 -15.06 2.53 -5.83
N LEU A 190 -14.50 2.24 -4.65
CA LEU A 190 -13.43 1.26 -4.49
C LEU A 190 -13.78 0.14 -3.49
N ASN A 191 -13.29 -1.07 -3.76
CA ASN A 191 -13.35 -2.18 -2.82
C ASN A 191 -12.15 -2.18 -1.84
N GLU A 192 -12.23 -3.01 -0.79
CA GLU A 192 -11.18 -3.12 0.23
C GLU A 192 -9.78 -3.41 -0.33
N LYS A 193 -9.68 -4.25 -1.37
CA LYS A 193 -8.40 -4.58 -2.00
C LYS A 193 -7.78 -3.36 -2.70
N SER A 194 -8.59 -2.57 -3.38
CA SER A 194 -8.15 -1.33 -4.02
C SER A 194 -7.76 -0.26 -2.99
N MET A 195 -8.51 -0.15 -1.89
CA MET A 195 -8.17 0.74 -0.78
C MET A 195 -6.86 0.34 -0.11
N ALA A 196 -6.66 -0.95 0.18
CA ALA A 196 -5.42 -1.48 0.73
C ALA A 196 -4.22 -1.29 -0.20
N GLY A 197 -4.46 -1.19 -1.51
CA GLY A 197 -3.45 -0.86 -2.54
C GLY A 197 -3.25 0.63 -2.80
N TYR A 198 -3.82 1.51 -1.97
CA TYR A 198 -3.70 2.98 -2.07
C TYR A 198 -4.22 3.57 -3.39
N VAL A 199 -5.21 2.94 -4.03
CA VAL A 199 -5.79 3.45 -5.28
C VAL A 199 -6.48 4.81 -5.06
N ASN A 200 -7.08 5.04 -3.89
CA ASN A 200 -7.67 6.31 -3.49
C ASN A 200 -6.61 7.44 -3.42
N GLU A 201 -5.47 7.20 -2.77
CA GLU A 201 -4.38 8.18 -2.70
C GLU A 201 -3.75 8.43 -4.07
N ASP A 202 -3.66 7.42 -4.93
CA ASP A 202 -3.19 7.61 -6.32
C ASP A 202 -4.15 8.48 -7.15
N ILE A 203 -5.47 8.30 -6.96
CA ILE A 203 -6.48 9.16 -7.62
C ILE A 203 -6.39 10.59 -7.06
N ALA A 204 -6.29 10.77 -5.75
CA ALA A 204 -6.14 12.09 -5.12
C ALA A 204 -4.92 12.85 -5.66
N ILE A 205 -3.75 12.20 -5.70
CA ILE A 205 -2.51 12.75 -6.27
C ILE A 205 -2.72 13.17 -7.73
N LYS A 206 -3.35 12.31 -8.54
CA LYS A 206 -3.56 12.57 -9.96
C LYS A 206 -4.61 13.65 -10.22
N THR A 207 -5.63 13.76 -9.38
CA THR A 207 -6.56 14.88 -9.40
C THR A 207 -5.84 16.20 -9.12
N TRP A 208 -4.96 16.24 -8.12
CA TRP A 208 -4.15 17.44 -7.85
C TRP A 208 -3.26 17.80 -9.05
N ILE A 209 -2.58 16.81 -9.66
CA ILE A 209 -1.74 17.02 -10.86
C ILE A 209 -2.57 17.55 -12.04
N LEU A 210 -3.80 17.07 -12.24
CA LEU A 210 -4.68 17.59 -13.30
C LEU A 210 -5.02 19.07 -13.09
N PHE A 211 -5.19 19.48 -11.84
CA PHE A 211 -5.67 20.82 -11.50
C PHE A 211 -4.55 21.85 -11.40
N TYR A 212 -3.39 21.46 -10.91
CA TYR A 212 -2.31 22.38 -10.52
C TYR A 212 -0.91 21.95 -10.98
N GLY A 213 -0.76 20.75 -11.54
CA GLY A 213 0.54 20.29 -12.02
C GLY A 213 0.94 20.98 -13.33
N ASP A 214 2.17 21.49 -13.40
CA ASP A 214 2.72 22.12 -14.62
C ASP A 214 2.68 21.16 -15.83
N THR A 215 2.90 19.87 -15.57
CA THR A 215 2.78 18.80 -16.57
C THR A 215 1.67 17.84 -16.15
N LYS A 216 0.56 17.86 -16.88
CA LYS A 216 -0.58 16.95 -16.70
C LYS A 216 -0.27 15.55 -17.22
N SER A 217 0.56 14.79 -16.51
CA SER A 217 0.90 13.40 -16.82
C SER A 217 0.70 12.50 -15.60
N PHE A 218 0.22 11.28 -15.85
CA PHE A 218 0.05 10.24 -14.83
C PHE A 218 1.15 9.19 -14.85
N GLU A 219 2.18 9.40 -15.67
CA GLU A 219 3.37 8.55 -15.69
C GLU A 219 4.17 8.72 -14.39
N THR A 220 4.54 7.61 -13.76
CA THR A 220 5.27 7.61 -12.48
C THR A 220 6.53 8.47 -12.49
N ARG A 221 7.23 8.53 -13.63
CA ARG A 221 8.45 9.34 -13.83
C ARG A 221 8.21 10.85 -13.70
N ILE A 222 6.99 11.31 -13.94
CA ILE A 222 6.57 12.71 -13.78
C ILE A 222 5.93 12.89 -12.40
N VAL A 223 4.95 12.03 -12.07
CA VAL A 223 4.17 12.12 -10.83
C VAL A 223 5.07 12.14 -9.59
N ARG A 224 6.10 11.28 -9.52
CA ARG A 224 6.89 11.14 -8.29
C ARG A 224 7.75 12.39 -7.99
N PRO A 225 8.57 12.93 -8.92
CA PRO A 225 9.23 14.21 -8.70
C PRO A 225 8.25 15.34 -8.39
N THR A 226 7.14 15.46 -9.14
CA THR A 226 6.14 16.51 -8.90
C THR A 226 5.62 16.47 -7.47
N MET A 227 5.24 15.30 -6.95
CA MET A 227 4.73 15.19 -5.57
C MET A 227 5.81 15.36 -4.50
N ARG A 228 7.07 15.05 -4.81
CA ARG A 228 8.20 15.30 -3.92
C ARG A 228 8.44 16.80 -3.77
N ASP A 229 8.33 17.56 -4.84
CA ASP A 229 8.75 18.97 -4.83
C ASP A 229 7.59 19.93 -4.54
N SER A 230 6.34 19.48 -4.71
CA SER A 230 5.14 20.33 -4.55
C SER A 230 4.57 20.35 -3.14
N ILE A 231 4.09 21.52 -2.73
CA ILE A 231 3.28 21.72 -1.52
C ILE A 231 1.82 21.89 -1.95
N ILE A 232 0.94 21.03 -1.43
CA ILE A 232 -0.51 21.13 -1.61
C ILE A 232 -1.02 22.06 -0.51
N THR A 233 -1.69 23.15 -0.88
CA THR A 233 -2.27 24.09 0.09
C THR A 233 -3.64 23.63 0.57
N ASP A 234 -4.08 24.17 1.71
CA ASP A 234 -5.40 23.87 2.26
C ASP A 234 -6.51 24.30 1.28
N GLU A 235 -6.35 25.42 0.57
CA GLU A 235 -7.31 25.88 -0.45
C GLU A 235 -7.45 24.88 -1.59
N GLN A 236 -6.33 24.34 -2.09
CA GLN A 236 -6.34 23.32 -3.15
C GLN A 236 -6.99 22.02 -2.65
N THR A 237 -6.73 21.64 -1.40
CA THR A 237 -7.36 20.49 -0.77
C THR A 237 -8.88 20.68 -0.68
N GLN A 238 -9.36 21.84 -0.23
CA GLN A 238 -10.80 22.12 -0.13
C GLN A 238 -11.47 22.17 -1.50
N GLU A 239 -10.83 22.76 -2.51
CA GLU A 239 -11.37 22.79 -3.88
C GLU A 239 -11.54 21.37 -4.46
N ILE A 240 -10.55 20.49 -4.26
CA ILE A 240 -10.64 19.09 -4.71
C ILE A 240 -11.76 18.35 -3.95
N LEU A 241 -11.88 18.55 -2.64
CA LEU A 241 -12.95 17.95 -1.84
C LEU A 241 -14.34 18.39 -2.31
N GLN A 242 -14.53 19.68 -2.61
CA GLN A 242 -15.77 20.20 -3.19
C GLN A 242 -16.10 19.56 -4.53
N CYS A 243 -15.10 19.35 -5.39
CA CYS A 243 -15.29 18.64 -6.65
C CYS A 243 -15.69 17.17 -6.42
N TYR A 244 -15.14 16.49 -5.42
CA TYR A 244 -15.57 15.13 -5.09
C TYR A 244 -16.96 15.06 -4.46
N ASP A 245 -17.37 16.04 -3.65
CA ASP A 245 -18.74 16.15 -3.17
C ASP A 245 -19.72 16.33 -4.34
N ARG A 246 -19.36 17.20 -5.30
CA ARG A 246 -20.15 17.42 -6.51
C ARG A 246 -20.27 16.15 -7.36
N MET A 247 -19.16 15.47 -7.62
CA MET A 247 -19.15 14.22 -8.38
C MET A 247 -19.96 13.12 -7.68
N LEU A 248 -19.89 13.05 -6.34
CA LEU A 248 -20.69 12.09 -5.59
C LEU A 248 -22.19 12.36 -5.72
N LYS A 249 -22.61 13.63 -5.65
CA LYS A 249 -24.00 14.03 -5.85
C LYS A 249 -24.51 13.61 -7.23
N GLU A 250 -23.75 13.85 -8.29
CA GLU A 250 -24.11 13.46 -9.66
C GLU A 250 -24.17 11.94 -9.83
N TYR A 251 -23.22 11.21 -9.23
CA TYR A 251 -23.27 9.75 -9.16
C TYR A 251 -24.55 9.25 -8.46
N GLU A 252 -24.94 9.87 -7.33
CA GLU A 252 -26.15 9.50 -6.60
C GLU A 252 -27.41 9.74 -7.45
N LEU A 253 -27.48 10.87 -8.17
CA LEU A 253 -28.59 11.17 -9.09
C LEU A 253 -28.70 10.14 -10.21
N ILE A 254 -27.59 9.74 -10.84
CA ILE A 254 -27.58 8.68 -11.85
C ILE A 254 -28.04 7.36 -11.23
N LYS A 255 -27.49 7.00 -10.06
CA LYS A 255 -27.80 5.74 -9.37
C LYS A 255 -29.28 5.64 -8.98
N MET A 256 -29.92 6.74 -8.58
CA MET A 256 -31.34 6.81 -8.20
C MET A 256 -32.30 6.48 -9.35
N LYS A 257 -31.85 6.49 -10.62
CA LYS A 257 -32.66 6.08 -11.76
C LYS A 257 -32.95 4.57 -11.78
N GLU A 258 -32.14 3.76 -11.08
CA GLU A 258 -32.29 2.30 -10.92
C GLU A 258 -32.46 1.49 -12.22
N THR A 259 -31.98 2.02 -13.34
CA THR A 259 -31.99 1.33 -14.64
C THR A 259 -30.74 0.46 -14.84
N LYS A 260 -30.81 -0.51 -15.77
CA LYS A 260 -29.61 -1.28 -16.17
C LYS A 260 -28.51 -0.38 -16.76
N GLU A 261 -28.92 0.70 -17.40
CA GLU A 261 -28.06 1.69 -18.03
C GLU A 261 -27.32 2.54 -17.00
N SER A 262 -28.05 3.19 -16.09
CA SER A 262 -27.49 3.97 -14.99
C SER A 262 -26.52 3.15 -14.13
N ALA A 263 -26.87 1.89 -13.81
CA ALA A 263 -25.99 0.99 -13.07
C ALA A 263 -24.68 0.69 -13.84
N ARG A 264 -24.73 0.62 -15.18
CA ARG A 264 -23.51 0.44 -15.99
C ARG A 264 -22.69 1.72 -16.03
N VAL A 265 -23.31 2.88 -16.23
CA VAL A 265 -22.64 4.19 -16.22
C VAL A 265 -21.93 4.38 -14.89
N CYS A 266 -22.60 4.14 -13.77
CA CYS A 266 -22.03 4.17 -12.42
C CYS A 266 -20.74 3.35 -12.30
N ARG A 267 -20.73 2.11 -12.81
CA ARG A 267 -19.52 1.27 -12.82
C ARG A 267 -18.41 1.81 -13.73
N LYS A 268 -18.77 2.45 -14.85
CA LYS A 268 -17.79 3.03 -15.78
C LYS A 268 -17.13 4.27 -15.19
N ILE A 269 -17.90 5.21 -14.67
CA ILE A 269 -17.35 6.49 -14.19
C ILE A 269 -16.39 6.31 -13.01
N PHE A 270 -16.54 5.23 -12.23
CA PHE A 270 -15.60 4.86 -11.17
C PHE A 270 -14.38 4.05 -11.62
N LYS A 271 -14.27 3.69 -12.90
CA LYS A 271 -12.96 3.29 -13.42
C LYS A 271 -12.05 4.51 -13.35
N LYS A 272 -10.90 4.34 -12.72
CA LYS A 272 -9.87 5.36 -12.50
C LYS A 272 -9.66 6.34 -13.66
N THR A 273 -9.52 5.83 -14.88
CA THR A 273 -9.33 6.62 -16.10
C THR A 273 -10.46 7.62 -16.32
N HIS A 274 -11.71 7.19 -16.17
CA HIS A 274 -12.91 7.99 -16.39
C HIS A 274 -13.17 8.92 -15.21
N MET A 275 -12.96 8.45 -13.98
CA MET A 275 -13.07 9.27 -12.77
C MET A 275 -12.13 10.49 -12.86
N LEU A 276 -10.86 10.27 -13.20
CA LEU A 276 -9.89 11.35 -13.38
C LEU A 276 -10.27 12.29 -14.52
N SER A 277 -10.76 11.75 -15.65
CA SER A 277 -11.20 12.56 -16.79
C SER A 277 -12.38 13.47 -16.48
N LEU A 278 -13.29 13.08 -15.57
CA LEU A 278 -14.45 13.89 -15.23
C LEU A 278 -14.08 15.09 -14.35
N MET A 279 -13.01 14.99 -13.53
CA MET A 279 -12.68 16.03 -12.53
C MET A 279 -12.56 17.46 -13.10
N PRO A 280 -11.91 17.72 -14.24
CA PRO A 280 -11.88 19.06 -14.83
C PRO A 280 -13.26 19.59 -15.22
N ILE A 281 -14.14 18.72 -15.75
CA ILE A 281 -15.51 19.08 -16.10
C ILE A 281 -16.33 19.37 -14.85
N ILE A 282 -16.13 18.60 -13.77
CA ILE A 282 -16.79 18.86 -12.48
C ILE A 282 -16.35 20.20 -11.90
N ARG A 283 -15.04 20.51 -11.97
CA ARG A 283 -14.51 21.79 -11.53
C ARG A 283 -15.13 22.95 -12.33
N LYS A 284 -15.20 22.79 -13.66
CA LYS A 284 -15.84 23.76 -14.57
C LYS A 284 -17.34 23.92 -14.26
N SER A 285 -18.07 22.83 -14.04
CA SER A 285 -19.50 22.87 -13.78
C SER A 285 -19.85 23.58 -12.46
N ILE A 286 -18.97 23.51 -11.46
CA ILE A 286 -19.08 24.30 -10.23
C ILE A 286 -18.86 25.79 -10.53
N ALA A 287 -17.81 26.14 -11.29
CA ALA A 287 -17.50 27.52 -11.64
C ALA A 287 -18.63 28.17 -12.48
N ASP A 288 -19.20 27.41 -13.40
CA ASP A 288 -20.32 27.82 -14.26
C ASP A 288 -21.67 27.77 -13.53
N SER A 289 -21.70 27.37 -12.25
CA SER A 289 -22.92 27.18 -11.46
C SER A 289 -23.97 26.27 -12.14
N ALA A 290 -23.50 25.30 -12.93
CA ALA A 290 -24.38 24.37 -13.63
C ALA A 290 -25.16 23.50 -12.64
N GLU A 291 -26.41 23.17 -12.98
CA GLU A 291 -27.26 22.29 -12.18
C GLU A 291 -26.72 20.86 -12.14
N ALA A 292 -26.67 20.25 -10.96
CA ALA A 292 -26.12 18.90 -10.80
C ALA A 292 -26.90 17.84 -11.59
N GLU A 293 -28.21 18.00 -11.76
CA GLU A 293 -29.05 17.09 -12.55
C GLU A 293 -28.67 17.13 -14.03
N LYS A 294 -28.48 18.32 -14.61
CA LYS A 294 -28.03 18.45 -16.00
C LYS A 294 -26.67 17.83 -16.24
N VAL A 295 -25.74 18.00 -15.29
CA VAL A 295 -24.41 17.36 -15.40
C VAL A 295 -24.52 15.85 -15.28
N ALA A 296 -25.35 15.34 -14.37
CA ALA A 296 -25.61 13.91 -14.24
C ALA A 296 -26.22 13.30 -15.51
N ASP A 297 -27.16 13.99 -16.14
CA ASP A 297 -27.78 13.58 -17.41
C ASP A 297 -26.77 13.56 -18.56
N TRP A 298 -25.92 14.58 -18.65
CA TRP A 298 -24.82 14.61 -19.61
C TRP A 298 -23.83 13.45 -19.39
N ILE A 299 -23.43 13.16 -18.14
CA ILE A 299 -22.55 12.03 -17.83
C ILE A 299 -23.18 10.72 -18.28
N GLU A 300 -24.48 10.52 -18.01
CA GLU A 300 -25.20 9.33 -18.43
C GLU A 300 -25.22 9.18 -19.94
N GLU A 301 -25.55 10.25 -20.67
CA GLU A 301 -25.52 10.27 -22.13
C GLU A 301 -24.12 9.99 -22.69
N PHE A 302 -23.09 10.66 -22.15
CA PHE A 302 -21.72 10.52 -22.65
C PHE A 302 -21.21 9.08 -22.49
N PHE A 303 -21.47 8.44 -21.35
CA PHE A 303 -21.02 7.07 -21.06
C PHE A 303 -22.04 5.98 -21.44
N LYS A 304 -23.12 6.34 -22.15
CA LYS A 304 -24.21 5.43 -22.54
C LYS A 304 -23.84 4.21 -23.38
N PRO A 305 -22.75 4.13 -24.18
CA PRO A 305 -22.54 2.95 -25.04
C PRO A 305 -22.29 1.64 -24.29
N THR A 306 -22.54 0.50 -24.92
CA THR A 306 -22.38 -0.82 -24.28
C THR A 306 -20.98 -1.40 -24.44
N LYS A 307 -20.41 -1.27 -25.64
CA LYS A 307 -19.12 -1.84 -26.02
C LYS A 307 -17.96 -0.90 -25.72
N GLU A 308 -18.14 0.38 -26.00
CA GLU A 308 -17.13 1.42 -25.78
C GLU A 308 -17.32 2.13 -24.44
N ALA A 309 -16.31 2.92 -24.04
CA ALA A 309 -16.39 3.72 -22.83
C ALA A 309 -17.46 4.81 -22.96
N SER A 310 -17.45 5.57 -24.05
CA SER A 310 -18.29 6.73 -24.31
C SER A 310 -18.81 6.78 -25.76
N ILE A 311 -19.69 7.73 -26.05
CA ILE A 311 -20.19 8.02 -27.40
C ILE A 311 -19.12 8.60 -28.34
N MET A 312 -18.00 9.10 -27.80
CA MET A 312 -16.96 9.76 -28.57
C MET A 312 -15.79 8.82 -28.86
N GLU A 313 -15.54 8.54 -30.14
CA GLU A 313 -14.43 7.68 -30.58
C GLU A 313 -13.07 8.19 -30.11
N GLN A 314 -12.81 9.50 -30.28
CA GLN A 314 -11.58 10.15 -29.85
C GLN A 314 -11.29 9.95 -28.34
N TYR A 315 -12.33 10.05 -27.50
CA TYR A 315 -12.20 9.79 -26.07
C TYR A 315 -11.86 8.31 -25.80
N ASN A 316 -12.53 7.40 -26.49
CA ASN A 316 -12.37 5.96 -26.32
C ASN A 316 -10.95 5.50 -26.69
N GLU A 317 -10.38 6.03 -27.78
CA GLU A 317 -9.01 5.75 -28.19
C GLU A 317 -7.99 6.19 -27.14
N ASN A 318 -8.16 7.41 -26.60
CA ASN A 318 -7.26 7.99 -25.61
C ASN A 318 -7.49 7.47 -24.18
N ALA A 319 -8.54 6.68 -23.95
CA ALA A 319 -8.80 5.98 -22.68
C ALA A 319 -8.18 4.57 -22.61
N LYS A 320 -7.53 4.10 -23.69
CA LYS A 320 -6.88 2.77 -23.78
C LYS A 320 -5.42 2.82 -23.31
N ALA A 321 -4.55 2.06 -23.97
CA ALA A 321 -3.12 2.00 -23.67
C ALA A 321 -2.47 3.38 -23.89
N GLY A 322 -1.60 3.79 -22.95
CA GLY A 322 -0.97 5.12 -23.01
C GLY A 322 -1.84 6.27 -22.47
N SER A 323 -3.03 5.99 -21.92
CA SER A 323 -3.93 7.00 -21.31
C SER A 323 -3.32 7.84 -20.18
N ALA A 324 -2.15 7.46 -19.67
CA ALA A 324 -1.41 8.20 -18.67
C ALA A 324 -0.55 9.36 -19.23
N LYS A 325 -0.34 9.43 -20.55
CA LYS A 325 0.47 10.47 -21.20
C LYS A 325 -0.28 11.80 -21.31
N THR A 326 0.47 12.89 -21.35
CA THR A 326 -0.07 14.25 -21.45
C THR A 326 -0.99 14.43 -22.66
N GLU A 327 -0.63 13.91 -23.83
CA GLU A 327 -1.40 14.06 -25.06
C GLU A 327 -2.74 13.32 -24.96
N ALA A 328 -2.73 12.12 -24.37
CA ALA A 328 -3.95 11.32 -24.19
C ALA A 328 -4.86 11.87 -23.08
N ILE A 329 -4.29 12.50 -22.05
CA ILE A 329 -5.05 13.23 -21.03
C ILE A 329 -5.71 14.45 -21.68
N LYS A 330 -4.93 15.26 -22.40
CA LYS A 330 -5.43 16.47 -23.08
C LYS A 330 -6.52 16.14 -24.11
N ALA A 331 -6.30 15.14 -24.97
CA ALA A 331 -7.32 14.74 -25.95
C ALA A 331 -8.64 14.30 -25.29
N ARG A 332 -8.57 13.65 -24.12
CA ARG A 332 -9.77 13.31 -23.34
C ARG A 332 -10.42 14.53 -22.70
N GLU A 333 -9.63 15.47 -22.16
CA GLU A 333 -10.13 16.74 -21.63
C GLU A 333 -10.84 17.53 -22.73
N ASP A 334 -10.19 17.75 -23.88
CA ASP A 334 -10.74 18.50 -25.01
C ASP A 334 -12.05 17.87 -25.53
N THR A 335 -12.08 16.55 -25.69
CA THR A 335 -13.29 15.84 -26.15
C THR A 335 -14.44 15.94 -25.15
N LEU A 336 -14.15 15.85 -23.86
CA LEU A 336 -15.16 16.00 -22.81
C LEU A 336 -15.67 17.44 -22.73
N GLU A 337 -14.78 18.42 -22.83
CA GLU A 337 -15.15 19.84 -22.77
C GLU A 337 -16.01 20.24 -23.98
N GLU A 338 -15.67 19.77 -25.17
CA GLU A 338 -16.50 19.97 -26.37
C GLU A 338 -17.90 19.37 -26.18
N SER A 339 -17.97 18.09 -25.80
CA SER A 339 -19.26 17.41 -25.60
C SER A 339 -20.09 18.04 -24.50
N TYR A 340 -19.46 18.41 -23.38
CA TYR A 340 -20.11 19.08 -22.26
C TYR A 340 -20.67 20.44 -22.67
N SER A 341 -19.86 21.26 -23.36
CA SER A 341 -20.27 22.60 -23.76
C SER A 341 -21.40 22.57 -24.79
N GLN A 342 -21.36 21.62 -25.74
CA GLN A 342 -22.45 21.40 -26.70
C GLN A 342 -23.75 20.99 -25.99
N TYR A 343 -23.67 20.07 -25.04
CA TYR A 343 -24.84 19.62 -24.30
C TYR A 343 -25.45 20.72 -23.43
N MET A 344 -24.62 21.53 -22.77
CA MET A 344 -25.08 22.62 -21.89
C MET A 344 -25.65 23.82 -22.65
N ALA A 345 -25.42 23.91 -23.97
CA ALA A 345 -25.99 24.93 -24.84
C ALA A 345 -27.39 24.57 -25.39
N LEU A 346 -27.83 23.32 -25.21
CA LEU A 346 -29.18 22.83 -25.53
C LEU A 346 -30.14 23.11 -24.38
#